data_AF-A0A516SIJ9-F1
#
_entry.id   AF-A0A516SIJ9-F1
#
_cell.length_a   1.000
_cell.length_b   1.000
_cell.length_c   1.000
_cell.angle_alpha   90.00
_cell.angle_beta   90.00
_cell.angle_gamma   90.00
#
_symmetry.space_group_name_H-M   'P 1'
#
loop_
_entity.id
_entity.type
_entity.pdbx_description
1 polymer ?
#
loop_
_entity_poly.entity_id
_entity_poly.type
_entity_poly.pdbx_seq_one_letter_code
_entity_poly.pdbx_strand_id
1 'polypeptide(L)'
;MQKRVQIISNVKNIPTREDWGDFSGDFDVSDAYENFFGKSNQEMRKCFSQNVMSRAQDIRFMPGIPFSYYIFGFCDFVLSKNYEGENTWDVADCFISVIKERAEKNPSVLLPIFEYIETALNFLVAHQEEFGADIEIYGDFEDASNLIKKAVIACGNSGGH
;
A
#
# COMPACT_ATOMS: atom_id res chain seq x y z
N MET A 1 -1.64 -23.40 -9.95
CA MET A 1 -1.36 -22.38 -10.97
C MET A 1 -2.57 -21.50 -11.29
N GLN A 2 -3.74 -22.06 -11.65
CA GLN A 2 -4.94 -21.27 -12.05
C GLN A 2 -5.48 -20.31 -10.96
N LYS A 3 -5.46 -20.67 -9.67
CA LYS A 3 -5.89 -19.77 -8.57
C LYS A 3 -5.02 -18.51 -8.41
N ARG A 4 -3.69 -18.60 -8.59
CA ARG A 4 -2.79 -17.44 -8.49
C ARG A 4 -2.97 -16.46 -9.65
N VAL A 5 -3.17 -16.99 -10.87
CA VAL A 5 -3.45 -16.17 -12.06
C VAL A 5 -4.79 -15.45 -11.95
N GLN A 6 -5.83 -16.10 -11.40
CA GLN A 6 -7.14 -15.47 -11.17
C GLN A 6 -7.10 -14.38 -10.08
N ILE A 7 -6.28 -14.56 -9.04
CA ILE A 7 -6.09 -13.55 -8.00
C ILE A 7 -5.43 -12.31 -8.62
N ILE A 8 -4.33 -12.47 -9.36
CA ILE A 8 -3.63 -11.36 -10.04
C ILE A 8 -4.53 -10.66 -11.08
N SER A 9 -5.40 -11.38 -11.79
CA SER A 9 -6.34 -10.76 -12.74
C SER A 9 -7.44 -9.95 -12.06
N ASN A 10 -7.82 -10.29 -10.82
CA ASN A 10 -8.85 -9.57 -10.07
C ASN A 10 -8.30 -8.33 -9.36
N VAL A 11 -7.02 -8.30 -8.96
CA VAL A 11 -6.41 -7.10 -8.34
C VAL A 11 -6.22 -5.93 -9.32
N LYS A 12 -6.53 -6.11 -10.60
CA LYS A 12 -6.40 -5.05 -11.63
C LYS A 12 -7.73 -4.40 -12.01
N ASN A 13 -8.85 -4.86 -11.45
CA ASN A 13 -10.15 -4.26 -11.69
C ASN A 13 -10.50 -3.31 -10.56
N ILE A 14 -11.15 -2.19 -10.89
CA ILE A 14 -11.69 -1.26 -9.90
C ILE A 14 -12.62 -2.05 -8.96
N PRO A 15 -12.42 -1.99 -7.63
CA PRO A 15 -13.24 -2.71 -6.67
C PRO A 15 -14.72 -2.36 -6.80
N THR A 16 -15.57 -3.39 -6.81
CA THR A 16 -17.03 -3.27 -6.79
C THR A 16 -17.53 -2.88 -5.41
N ARG A 17 -18.81 -2.50 -5.25
CA ARG A 17 -19.36 -2.16 -3.93
C ARG A 17 -19.23 -3.34 -2.97
N GLU A 18 -19.44 -4.55 -3.46
CA GLU A 18 -19.39 -5.79 -2.69
C GLU A 18 -18.01 -6.05 -2.09
N ASP A 19 -16.93 -5.68 -2.82
CA ASP A 19 -15.55 -5.84 -2.36
C ASP A 19 -15.20 -5.01 -1.12
N TRP A 20 -15.97 -3.96 -0.84
CA TRP A 20 -15.83 -3.14 0.36
C TRP A 20 -16.54 -3.73 1.58
N GLY A 21 -17.38 -4.76 1.40
CA GLY A 21 -18.10 -5.40 2.49
C GLY A 21 -19.10 -4.48 3.22
N ASP A 22 -19.49 -4.88 4.43
CA ASP A 22 -20.29 -4.05 5.32
C ASP A 22 -19.37 -3.23 6.23
N PHE A 23 -19.46 -1.92 6.09
CA PHE A 23 -18.73 -0.93 6.88
C PHE A 23 -19.68 0.03 7.59
N SER A 24 -20.93 -0.39 7.83
CA SER A 24 -21.87 0.38 8.63
C SER A 24 -21.33 0.55 10.06
N GLY A 25 -20.94 1.79 10.40
CA GLY A 25 -20.35 2.12 11.70
C GLY A 25 -18.81 2.14 11.73
N ASP A 26 -18.14 1.84 10.62
CA ASP A 26 -16.69 2.03 10.47
C ASP A 26 -16.44 3.35 9.72
N PHE A 27 -16.08 4.39 10.47
CA PHE A 27 -15.86 5.73 9.91
C PHE A 27 -14.66 5.76 8.97
N ASP A 28 -13.58 5.04 9.30
CA ASP A 28 -12.35 5.03 8.51
C ASP A 28 -12.58 4.36 7.15
N VAL A 29 -13.30 3.22 7.14
CA VAL A 29 -13.65 2.55 5.88
C VAL A 29 -14.67 3.36 5.07
N SER A 30 -15.60 4.05 5.73
CA SER A 30 -16.57 4.91 5.05
C SER A 30 -15.90 6.10 4.36
N ASP A 31 -14.98 6.79 5.03
CA ASP A 31 -14.24 7.91 4.42
C ASP A 31 -13.33 7.42 3.28
N ALA A 32 -12.65 6.28 3.48
CA ALA A 32 -11.88 5.64 2.41
C ALA A 32 -12.76 5.30 1.19
N TYR A 33 -13.99 4.80 1.41
CA TYR A 33 -14.94 4.52 0.35
C TYR A 33 -15.33 5.77 -0.42
N GLU A 34 -15.70 6.86 0.26
CA GLU A 34 -16.07 8.13 -0.38
C GLU A 34 -14.91 8.71 -1.22
N ASN A 35 -13.69 8.57 -0.72
CA ASN A 35 -12.50 9.12 -1.37
C ASN A 35 -11.98 8.28 -2.55
N PHE A 36 -12.18 6.95 -2.54
CA PHE A 36 -11.55 6.05 -3.51
C PHE A 36 -12.53 5.31 -4.43
N PHE A 37 -13.76 5.04 -4.00
CA PHE A 37 -14.67 4.16 -4.73
C PHE A 37 -14.85 4.59 -6.20
N GLY A 38 -14.70 3.62 -7.11
CA GLY A 38 -14.87 3.83 -8.55
C GLY A 38 -13.68 4.48 -9.26
N LYS A 39 -12.62 4.86 -8.54
CA LYS A 39 -11.45 5.51 -9.15
C LYS A 39 -10.48 4.49 -9.75
N SER A 40 -9.90 4.85 -10.88
CA SER A 40 -8.76 4.13 -11.47
C SER A 40 -7.44 4.47 -10.75
N ASN A 41 -6.41 3.64 -10.90
CA ASN A 41 -5.06 3.94 -10.38
C ASN A 41 -4.53 5.31 -10.83
N GLN A 42 -4.83 5.74 -12.07
CA GLN A 42 -4.40 7.05 -12.58
C GLN A 42 -5.09 8.21 -11.85
N GLU A 43 -6.39 8.08 -11.57
CA GLU A 43 -7.13 9.07 -10.79
C GLU A 43 -6.66 9.09 -9.35
N MET A 44 -6.35 7.93 -8.78
CA MET A 44 -5.88 7.82 -7.41
C MET A 44 -4.52 8.46 -7.17
N ARG A 45 -3.61 8.34 -8.14
CA ARG A 45 -2.30 9.00 -8.06
C ARG A 45 -2.45 10.51 -7.80
N LYS A 46 -3.44 11.16 -8.41
CA LYS A 46 -3.74 12.58 -8.19
C LYS A 46 -4.28 12.89 -6.80
N CYS A 47 -4.88 11.92 -6.11
CA CYS A 47 -5.33 12.12 -4.75
C CYS A 47 -4.14 12.14 -3.78
N PHE A 48 -3.10 11.32 -4.01
CA PHE A 48 -1.90 11.34 -3.17
C PHE A 48 -1.12 12.64 -3.28
N SER A 49 -1.11 13.29 -4.45
CA SER A 49 -0.48 14.61 -4.60
C SER A 49 -1.22 15.75 -3.93
N GLN A 50 -2.46 15.54 -3.47
CA GLN A 50 -3.23 16.56 -2.78
C GLN A 50 -3.07 16.51 -1.26
N ASN A 51 -2.86 15.31 -0.72
CA ASN A 51 -2.65 15.05 0.71
C ASN A 51 -2.21 13.59 0.91
N VAL A 52 -0.91 13.32 0.95
CA VAL A 52 -0.43 11.93 1.02
C VAL A 52 -0.81 11.27 2.35
N MET A 53 -0.80 12.03 3.45
CA MET A 53 -1.06 11.51 4.79
C MET A 53 -2.51 11.00 4.93
N SER A 54 -3.49 11.80 4.51
CA SER A 54 -4.90 11.40 4.58
C SER A 54 -5.18 10.21 3.65
N ARG A 55 -4.63 10.20 2.44
CA ARG A 55 -4.84 9.09 1.50
C ARG A 55 -4.13 7.81 1.92
N ALA A 56 -2.99 7.92 2.60
CA ALA A 56 -2.33 6.77 3.22
C ALA A 56 -3.17 6.19 4.37
N GLN A 57 -3.78 7.05 5.18
CA GLN A 57 -4.72 6.64 6.23
C GLN A 57 -5.92 5.89 5.63
N ASP A 58 -6.53 6.41 4.57
CA ASP A 58 -7.65 5.73 3.90
C ASP A 58 -7.26 4.31 3.45
N ILE A 59 -6.11 4.17 2.75
CA ILE A 59 -5.61 2.87 2.33
C ILE A 59 -5.35 1.94 3.52
N ARG A 60 -4.85 2.47 4.65
CA ARG A 60 -4.53 1.70 5.85
C ARG A 60 -5.74 0.90 6.36
N PHE A 61 -6.94 1.48 6.31
CA PHE A 61 -8.16 0.86 6.84
C PHE A 61 -8.99 0.10 5.82
N MET A 62 -8.70 0.23 4.52
CA MET A 62 -9.46 -0.47 3.48
C MET A 62 -9.60 -1.99 3.71
N PRO A 63 -10.71 -2.60 3.26
CA PRO A 63 -10.80 -4.04 3.16
C PRO A 63 -9.73 -4.61 2.20
N GLY A 64 -9.44 -5.91 2.31
CA GLY A 64 -8.30 -6.52 1.62
C GLY A 64 -8.32 -6.37 0.09
N ILE A 65 -9.49 -6.51 -0.55
CA ILE A 65 -9.61 -6.37 -2.01
C ILE A 65 -9.40 -4.91 -2.46
N PRO A 66 -10.12 -3.91 -1.91
CA PRO A 66 -9.84 -2.50 -2.18
C PRO A 66 -8.39 -2.09 -1.92
N PHE A 67 -7.84 -2.48 -0.77
CA PHE A 67 -6.43 -2.23 -0.44
C PHE A 67 -5.51 -2.74 -1.56
N SER A 68 -5.70 -4.00 -1.97
CA SER A 68 -4.82 -4.65 -2.94
C SER A 68 -4.84 -3.96 -4.29
N TYR A 69 -5.99 -3.39 -4.69
CA TYR A 69 -6.10 -2.59 -5.91
C TYR A 69 -5.43 -1.21 -5.74
N TYR A 70 -5.83 -0.44 -4.71
CA TYR A 70 -5.43 0.97 -4.58
C TYR A 70 -3.99 1.18 -4.15
N ILE A 71 -3.36 0.20 -3.49
CA ILE A 71 -1.93 0.28 -3.15
C ILE A 71 -1.03 0.36 -4.40
N PHE A 72 -1.51 -0.11 -5.55
CA PHE A 72 -0.79 0.06 -6.81
C PHE A 72 -0.62 1.54 -7.19
N GLY A 73 -1.68 2.34 -7.03
CA GLY A 73 -1.60 3.79 -7.26
C GLY A 73 -0.62 4.49 -6.32
N PHE A 74 -0.50 4.03 -5.07
CA PHE A 74 0.46 4.58 -4.12
C PHE A 74 1.91 4.18 -4.48
N CYS A 75 2.13 2.92 -4.88
CA CYS A 75 3.44 2.49 -5.40
C CYS A 75 3.85 3.31 -6.63
N ASP A 76 2.95 3.52 -7.59
CA ASP A 76 3.21 4.37 -8.76
C ASP A 76 3.54 5.82 -8.36
N PHE A 77 2.86 6.36 -7.35
CA PHE A 77 3.15 7.68 -6.83
C PHE A 77 4.56 7.77 -6.25
N VAL A 78 4.94 6.82 -5.37
CA VAL A 78 6.29 6.69 -4.80
C VAL A 78 7.35 6.59 -5.90
N LEU A 79 7.14 5.72 -6.88
CA LEU A 79 8.12 5.48 -7.96
C LEU A 79 8.25 6.66 -8.93
N SER A 80 7.28 7.59 -8.93
CA SER A 80 7.24 8.63 -9.96
C SER A 80 8.26 9.76 -9.80
N LYS A 81 8.87 9.90 -8.61
CA LYS A 81 9.71 11.07 -8.24
C LYS A 81 9.04 12.44 -8.45
N ASN A 82 7.72 12.46 -8.67
CA ASN A 82 6.94 13.68 -8.82
C ASN A 82 5.83 13.70 -7.78
N TYR A 83 6.09 14.40 -6.68
CA TYR A 83 5.21 14.47 -5.51
C TYR A 83 4.38 15.75 -5.44
N GLU A 84 4.46 16.60 -6.48
CA GLU A 84 3.54 17.73 -6.74
C GLU A 84 3.30 18.69 -5.55
N GLY A 85 4.25 18.78 -4.60
CA GLY A 85 4.17 19.68 -3.43
C GLY A 85 4.13 18.97 -2.08
N GLU A 86 3.95 17.64 -2.06
CA GLU A 86 4.08 16.84 -0.84
C GLU A 86 5.55 16.73 -0.41
N ASN A 87 5.78 16.67 0.91
CA ASN A 87 7.11 16.42 1.44
C ASN A 87 7.53 14.98 1.12
N THR A 88 8.73 14.81 0.59
CA THR A 88 9.23 13.49 0.18
C THR A 88 9.29 12.52 1.36
N TRP A 89 9.79 12.94 2.52
CA TRP A 89 9.85 12.07 3.71
C TRP A 89 8.46 11.60 4.16
N ASP A 90 7.43 12.45 4.07
CA ASP A 90 6.05 12.07 4.43
C ASP A 90 5.52 11.02 3.46
N VAL A 91 5.83 11.14 2.16
CA VAL A 91 5.48 10.13 1.15
C VAL A 91 6.11 8.77 1.49
N ALA A 92 7.41 8.76 1.81
CA ALA A 92 8.12 7.51 2.14
C ALA A 92 7.62 6.88 3.44
N ASP A 93 7.54 7.67 4.51
CA ASP A 93 7.12 7.18 5.83
C ASP A 93 5.67 6.67 5.79
N CYS A 94 4.75 7.41 5.16
CA CYS A 94 3.36 6.98 5.02
C CYS A 94 3.27 5.66 4.25
N PHE A 95 3.99 5.52 3.14
CA PHE A 95 3.98 4.29 2.34
C PHE A 95 4.50 3.10 3.16
N ILE A 96 5.70 3.23 3.75
CA ILE A 96 6.33 2.15 4.53
C ILE A 96 5.44 1.78 5.71
N SER A 97 4.89 2.76 6.42
CA SER A 97 4.02 2.54 7.58
C SER A 97 2.74 1.79 7.23
N VAL A 98 2.11 2.10 6.09
CA VAL A 98 0.92 1.37 5.60
C VAL A 98 1.27 -0.09 5.29
N ILE A 99 2.36 -0.33 4.55
CA ILE A 99 2.76 -1.69 4.18
C ILE A 99 3.17 -2.49 5.42
N LYS A 100 3.91 -1.89 6.34
CA LYS A 100 4.34 -2.51 7.60
C LYS A 100 3.14 -2.97 8.42
N GLU A 101 2.16 -2.10 8.65
CA GLU A 101 0.97 -2.47 9.40
C GLU A 101 0.19 -3.61 8.72
N ARG A 102 0.09 -3.59 7.39
CA ARG A 102 -0.57 -4.68 6.64
C ARG A 102 0.18 -5.99 6.75
N ALA A 103 1.51 -5.95 6.70
CA ALA A 103 2.35 -7.12 6.88
C ALA A 103 2.21 -7.72 8.30
N GLU A 104 2.03 -6.87 9.31
CA GLU A 104 1.83 -7.31 10.71
C GLU A 104 0.42 -7.87 10.96
N LYS A 105 -0.62 -7.16 10.51
CA LYS A 105 -2.02 -7.51 10.83
C LYS A 105 -2.64 -8.51 9.88
N ASN A 106 -2.34 -8.42 8.58
CA ASN A 106 -2.93 -9.28 7.56
C ASN A 106 -1.98 -9.49 6.36
N PRO A 107 -0.83 -10.19 6.55
CA PRO A 107 0.18 -10.35 5.51
C PRO A 107 -0.34 -11.09 4.26
N SER A 108 -1.42 -11.85 4.38
CA SER A 108 -2.01 -12.62 3.28
C SER A 108 -2.49 -11.75 2.12
N VAL A 109 -2.90 -10.50 2.38
CA VAL A 109 -3.34 -9.55 1.33
C VAL A 109 -2.17 -9.02 0.50
N LEU A 110 -0.95 -9.05 1.05
CA LEU A 110 0.25 -8.60 0.35
C LEU A 110 0.78 -9.67 -0.60
N LEU A 111 0.66 -10.96 -0.26
CA LEU A 111 1.19 -12.08 -1.04
C LEU A 111 0.97 -11.99 -2.56
N PRO A 112 -0.25 -11.72 -3.08
CA PRO A 112 -0.48 -11.69 -4.52
C PRO A 112 0.11 -10.48 -5.24
N ILE A 113 0.49 -9.43 -4.50
CA ILE A 113 0.94 -8.14 -5.04
C ILE A 113 2.34 -7.75 -4.56
N PHE A 114 2.98 -8.62 -3.79
CA PHE A 114 4.18 -8.27 -3.04
C PHE A 114 5.36 -7.90 -3.93
N GLU A 115 5.54 -8.58 -5.07
CA GLU A 115 6.61 -8.27 -6.02
C GLU A 115 6.59 -6.79 -6.47
N TYR A 116 5.39 -6.24 -6.63
CA TYR A 116 5.23 -4.85 -7.02
C TYR A 116 5.44 -3.88 -5.85
N ILE A 117 4.96 -4.22 -4.66
CA ILE A 117 5.25 -3.46 -3.42
C ILE A 117 6.75 -3.46 -3.12
N GLU A 118 7.41 -4.60 -3.29
CA GLU A 118 8.84 -4.77 -3.07
C GLU A 118 9.65 -3.85 -4.00
N THR A 119 9.18 -3.62 -5.23
CA THR A 119 9.82 -2.66 -6.14
C THR A 119 9.81 -1.24 -5.55
N ALA A 120 8.68 -0.79 -5.00
CA ALA A 120 8.59 0.51 -4.35
C ALA A 120 9.40 0.58 -3.04
N LEU A 121 9.41 -0.49 -2.23
CA LEU A 121 10.24 -0.57 -1.03
C LEU A 121 11.73 -0.49 -1.35
N ASN A 122 12.21 -1.27 -2.31
CA ASN A 122 13.62 -1.26 -2.71
C ASN A 122 14.04 0.11 -3.26
N PHE A 123 13.14 0.80 -3.95
CA PHE A 123 13.36 2.17 -4.40
C PHE A 123 13.52 3.13 -3.23
N LEU A 124 12.64 3.09 -2.22
CA LEU A 124 12.74 3.92 -1.02
C LEU A 124 14.03 3.63 -0.23
N VAL A 125 14.38 2.36 -0.05
CA VAL A 125 15.64 1.95 0.60
C VAL A 125 16.85 2.58 -0.10
N ALA A 126 16.90 2.49 -1.42
CA ALA A 126 18.01 3.02 -2.19
C ALA A 126 18.07 4.56 -2.18
N HIS A 127 17.02 5.26 -1.73
CA HIS A 127 16.85 6.70 -1.89
C HIS A 127 16.45 7.40 -0.57
N GLN A 128 16.62 6.76 0.59
CA GLN A 128 16.19 7.32 1.88
C GLN A 128 16.76 8.73 2.12
N GLU A 129 18.05 8.94 1.83
CA GLU A 129 18.71 10.23 1.93
C GLU A 129 18.12 11.26 0.94
N GLU A 130 17.85 10.87 -0.31
CA GLU A 130 17.22 11.75 -1.32
C GLU A 130 15.82 12.21 -0.88
N PHE A 131 15.13 11.37 -0.12
CA PHE A 131 13.82 11.67 0.43
C PHE A 131 13.87 12.58 1.66
N GLY A 132 15.06 12.89 2.19
CA GLY A 132 15.22 13.69 3.41
C GLY A 132 14.69 12.99 4.68
N ALA A 133 14.55 11.66 4.63
CA ALA A 133 14.05 10.87 5.75
C ALA A 133 15.20 10.44 6.65
N ASP A 134 15.55 11.30 7.61
CA ASP A 134 16.60 11.05 8.60
C ASP A 134 16.34 9.74 9.37
N ILE A 135 17.35 8.87 9.43
CA ILE A 135 17.30 7.56 10.09
C ILE A 135 16.97 7.67 11.58
N GLU A 136 17.38 8.74 12.27
CA GLU A 136 17.10 8.95 13.70
C GLU A 136 15.63 9.35 13.94
N ILE A 137 14.96 9.89 12.92
CA ILE A 137 13.56 10.34 13.00
C ILE A 137 12.59 9.28 12.45
N TYR A 138 12.90 8.74 11.27
CA TYR A 138 12.02 7.84 10.51
C TYR A 138 12.45 6.38 10.57
N GLY A 139 13.59 6.08 11.19
CA GLY A 139 14.18 4.75 11.21
C GLY A 139 14.86 4.36 9.90
N ASP A 140 15.45 3.17 9.90
CA ASP A 140 16.13 2.62 8.73
C ASP A 140 15.13 1.93 7.79
N PHE A 141 15.08 2.38 6.53
CA PHE A 141 14.15 1.83 5.54
C PHE A 141 14.52 0.40 5.11
N GLU A 142 15.81 0.03 5.14
CA GLU A 142 16.26 -1.34 4.86
C GLU A 142 15.76 -2.29 5.95
N ASP A 143 15.89 -1.91 7.22
CA ASP A 143 15.34 -2.68 8.34
C ASP A 143 13.82 -2.83 8.24
N ALA A 144 13.09 -1.74 7.95
CA ALA A 144 11.65 -1.78 7.77
C ALA A 144 11.25 -2.71 6.61
N SER A 145 11.93 -2.59 5.47
CA SER A 145 11.73 -3.44 4.29
C SER A 145 11.99 -4.91 4.59
N ASN A 146 13.05 -5.23 5.32
CA ASN A 146 13.39 -6.60 5.73
C ASN A 146 12.35 -7.20 6.67
N LEU A 147 11.82 -6.42 7.63
CA LEU A 147 10.74 -6.86 8.51
C LEU A 147 9.45 -7.18 7.74
N ILE A 148 9.08 -6.31 6.79
CA ILE A 148 7.94 -6.54 5.89
C ILE A 148 8.13 -7.84 5.10
N LYS A 149 9.28 -7.99 4.43
CA LYS A 149 9.60 -9.20 3.63
C LYS A 149 9.50 -10.46 4.46
N LYS A 150 10.07 -10.45 5.68
CA LYS A 150 10.02 -11.58 6.60
C LYS A 150 8.59 -11.96 6.97
N ALA A 151 7.73 -11.00 7.29
CA ALA A 151 6.33 -11.25 7.63
C ALA A 151 5.55 -11.86 6.46
N VAL A 152 5.74 -11.34 5.24
CA VAL A 152 5.08 -11.86 4.03
C VAL A 152 5.57 -13.27 3.68
N ILE A 153 6.88 -13.52 3.73
CA ILE A 153 7.46 -14.86 3.48
C ILE A 153 6.95 -15.88 4.52
N ALA A 154 6.93 -15.51 5.81
CA ALA A 154 6.42 -16.37 6.87
C ALA A 154 4.96 -16.78 6.58
N CYS A 155 4.10 -15.82 6.23
CA CYS A 155 2.71 -16.08 5.86
C CYS A 155 2.58 -17.06 4.67
N GLY A 156 3.41 -16.88 3.63
CA GLY A 156 3.42 -17.76 2.47
C GLY A 156 3.81 -19.21 2.80
N ASN A 157 4.70 -19.41 3.76
CA ASN A 157 5.16 -20.74 4.18
C ASN A 157 4.18 -21.43 5.16
N SER A 158 3.43 -20.68 5.95
CA SER A 158 2.42 -21.22 6.89
C SER A 158 1.17 -21.78 6.21
N GLY A 159 0.90 -21.41 4.95
CA GLY A 159 -0.25 -21.88 4.18
C GLY A 159 -0.06 -23.23 3.45
N GLY A 160 1.04 -23.94 3.73
CA GLY A 160 1.43 -25.21 3.10
C GLY A 160 1.28 -26.42 4.02
N HIS A 161 0.13 -26.59 4.69
CA HIS A 161 -0.27 -27.81 5.39
C HIS A 161 -1.68 -28.22 5.02
#